data_AF-A0A833WND4-F1
#
_entry.id   AF-A0A833WND4-F1
#
_cell.length_a   1.000
_cell.length_b   1.000
_cell.length_c   1.000
_cell.angle_alpha   90.00
_cell.angle_beta   90.00
_cell.angle_gamma   90.00
#
_symmetry.space_group_name_H-M   'P 1'
#
loop_
_entity.id
_entity.type
_entity.pdbx_description
1 polymer ?
#
loop_
_entity_poly.entity_id
_entity_poly.type
_entity_poly.pdbx_seq_one_letter_code
_entity_poly.pdbx_strand_id
1 'polypeptide(L)'
;MAGGGQRYAVWEYFDRIAGTKDVKCKKCFELIPNAKVAKLDRHILRACDLWTEVGRNAFRRAAVQGRQPTRNRVRRDIGSSSIMTQEKLNDLVVDFIYSAGLPSHTVMQPSFAALVLAGRPWLSVPSVEYVRCRRSEWIQNNCRLTFMAFHSINRR
;
A
#
# COMPACT_ATOMS: atom_id res chain seq x y z
N MET A 1 -15.50 -9.01 -19.13
CA MET A 1 -14.47 -7.94 -19.14
C MET A 1 -14.71 -7.05 -17.92
N ALA A 2 -13.87 -7.11 -16.89
CA ALA A 2 -14.03 -6.30 -15.68
C ALA A 2 -12.65 -5.84 -15.21
N GLY A 3 -12.28 -4.62 -15.56
CA GLY A 3 -11.00 -4.02 -15.21
C GLY A 3 -11.08 -2.50 -15.31
N GLY A 4 -11.49 -1.83 -14.24
CA GLY A 4 -11.57 -0.37 -14.24
C GLY A 4 -12.02 0.32 -12.96
N GLY A 5 -12.26 -0.38 -11.85
CA GLY A 5 -13.16 0.09 -10.79
C GLY A 5 -12.79 1.32 -9.96
N GLN A 6 -11.59 1.91 -10.04
CA GLN A 6 -11.18 2.92 -9.03
C GLN A 6 -10.57 4.21 -9.58
N ARG A 7 -10.09 4.25 -10.82
CA ARG A 7 -9.62 5.51 -11.44
C ARG A 7 -10.78 6.49 -11.76
N TYR A 8 -12.03 6.02 -11.68
CA TYR A 8 -13.23 6.79 -11.97
C TYR A 8 -13.92 7.39 -10.73
N ALA A 9 -13.66 6.89 -9.51
CA ALA A 9 -14.38 7.32 -8.30
C ALA A 9 -14.18 8.82 -7.97
N VAL A 10 -12.99 9.37 -8.24
CA VAL A 10 -12.72 10.81 -8.05
C VAL A 10 -13.62 11.68 -8.91
N TRP A 11 -13.99 11.22 -10.10
CA TRP A 11 -14.81 11.99 -11.03
C TRP A 11 -16.26 12.12 -10.56
N GLU A 12 -16.72 11.34 -9.59
CA GLU A 12 -18.06 11.46 -9.02
C GLU A 12 -18.26 12.81 -8.30
N TYR A 13 -17.18 13.40 -7.80
CA TYR A 13 -17.19 14.68 -7.09
C TYR A 13 -17.05 15.91 -8.00
N PHE A 14 -16.95 15.71 -9.31
CA PHE A 14 -16.78 16.77 -10.30
C PHE A 14 -17.76 16.63 -11.46
N ASP A 15 -18.31 17.74 -11.92
CA ASP A 15 -19.12 17.77 -13.14
C ASP A 15 -18.22 18.06 -14.34
N ARG A 16 -18.33 17.23 -15.37
CA ARG A 16 -17.63 17.45 -16.64
C ARG A 16 -18.37 18.51 -17.43
N ILE A 17 -17.63 19.46 -18.00
CA ILE A 17 -18.18 20.46 -18.91
C ILE A 17 -18.16 19.86 -20.31
N ALA A 18 -19.34 19.71 -20.90
CA ALA A 18 -19.50 19.15 -22.24
C ALA A 18 -18.64 19.92 -23.26
N GLY A 19 -17.90 19.19 -24.11
CA GLY A 19 -17.06 19.77 -25.15
C GLY A 19 -15.68 20.29 -24.69
N THR A 20 -15.32 20.19 -23.41
CA THR A 20 -13.99 20.61 -22.91
C THR A 20 -13.32 19.53 -22.06
N LYS A 21 -12.02 19.72 -21.76
CA LYS A 21 -11.26 18.87 -20.82
C LYS A 21 -11.34 19.37 -19.36
N ASP A 22 -12.23 20.32 -19.11
CA ASP A 22 -12.34 21.03 -17.85
C ASP A 22 -13.46 20.42 -17.01
N VAL A 23 -13.30 20.50 -15.70
CA VAL A 23 -14.32 20.00 -14.77
C VAL A 23 -14.58 21.00 -13.67
N LYS A 24 -15.79 20.96 -13.13
CA LYS A 24 -16.24 21.81 -12.04
C LYS A 24 -16.40 21.00 -10.77
N CYS A 25 -15.90 21.47 -9.64
CA CYS A 25 -16.15 20.80 -8.36
C CYS A 25 -17.61 20.94 -7.96
N LYS A 26 -18.27 19.84 -7.57
CA LYS A 26 -19.66 19.86 -7.09
C LYS A 26 -19.85 20.61 -5.77
N LYS A 27 -18.78 20.77 -4.97
CA LYS A 27 -18.83 21.43 -3.66
C LYS A 27 -18.52 22.92 -3.72
N CYS A 28 -17.34 23.29 -4.22
CA CYS A 28 -16.93 24.71 -4.28
C CYS A 28 -17.23 25.38 -5.60
N PHE A 29 -17.78 24.65 -6.59
CA PHE A 29 -18.10 25.19 -7.91
C PHE A 29 -16.89 25.77 -8.66
N GLU A 30 -15.68 25.53 -8.18
CA GLU A 30 -14.45 26.00 -8.82
C GLU A 30 -14.18 25.21 -10.10
N LEU A 31 -13.73 25.92 -11.13
CA LEU A 31 -13.39 25.38 -12.43
C LEU A 31 -11.94 24.90 -12.44
N ILE A 32 -11.73 23.63 -12.78
CA ILE A 32 -10.42 22.99 -12.85
C ILE A 32 -10.09 22.72 -14.32
N PRO A 33 -9.24 23.54 -14.94
CA PRO A 33 -8.88 23.34 -16.33
C PRO A 33 -7.92 22.16 -16.50
N ASN A 34 -8.01 21.45 -17.62
CA ASN A 34 -7.19 20.28 -17.95
C ASN A 34 -7.19 19.22 -16.83
N ALA A 35 -8.37 18.69 -16.51
CA ALA A 35 -8.59 17.81 -15.39
C ALA A 35 -7.84 16.47 -15.53
N LYS A 36 -6.83 16.26 -14.67
CA LYS A 36 -6.17 14.97 -14.45
C LYS A 36 -6.52 14.46 -13.06
N VAL A 37 -6.62 13.15 -12.87
CA VAL A 37 -6.95 12.53 -11.56
C VAL A 37 -6.10 13.09 -10.42
N ALA A 38 -4.79 13.26 -10.62
CA ALA A 38 -3.90 13.85 -9.61
C ALA A 38 -4.22 15.31 -9.25
N LYS A 39 -4.75 16.10 -10.19
CA LYS A 39 -5.17 17.49 -9.98
C LYS A 39 -6.48 17.54 -9.19
N LEU A 40 -7.39 16.60 -9.47
CA LEU A 40 -8.67 16.43 -8.76
C LEU A 40 -8.46 15.95 -7.32
N ASP A 41 -7.58 14.97 -7.11
CA ASP A 41 -7.14 14.52 -5.78
C ASP A 41 -6.59 15.70 -4.95
N ARG A 42 -5.70 16.49 -5.56
CA ARG A 42 -5.10 17.66 -4.89
C ARG A 42 -6.15 18.70 -4.53
N HIS A 43 -7.12 18.91 -5.41
CA HIS A 43 -8.20 19.86 -5.16
C HIS A 43 -9.05 19.45 -3.95
N ILE A 44 -9.48 18.18 -3.88
CA ILE A 44 -10.22 17.64 -2.72
C ILE A 44 -9.39 17.73 -1.42
N LEU A 45 -8.11 17.39 -1.49
CA LEU A 45 -7.27 17.27 -0.30
C LEU A 45 -6.74 18.60 0.24
N ARG A 46 -6.60 19.64 -0.60
CA ARG A 46 -5.89 20.87 -0.23
C ARG A 46 -6.57 22.17 -0.65
N ALA A 47 -7.29 22.21 -1.77
CA ALA A 47 -7.78 23.48 -2.33
C ALA A 47 -9.25 23.76 -2.01
N CYS A 48 -10.06 22.72 -1.82
CA CYS A 48 -11.48 22.88 -1.57
C CYS A 48 -11.76 22.99 -0.06
N ASP A 49 -11.95 24.22 0.43
CA ASP A 49 -12.22 24.50 1.84
C ASP A 49 -13.55 23.93 2.34
N LEU A 50 -14.50 23.71 1.43
CA LEU A 50 -15.81 23.11 1.72
C LEU A 50 -15.75 21.59 1.99
N TRP A 51 -14.57 20.97 1.88
CA TRP A 51 -14.36 19.64 2.41
C TRP A 51 -13.98 19.71 3.89
N THR A 52 -14.87 19.22 4.74
CA THR A 52 -14.59 19.00 6.17
C THR A 52 -13.43 18.04 6.35
N GLU A 53 -12.67 18.17 7.45
CA GLU A 53 -11.57 17.27 7.76
C GLU A 53 -11.99 15.80 7.81
N VAL A 54 -13.19 15.54 8.34
CA VAL A 54 -13.82 14.20 8.35
C VAL A 54 -13.99 13.67 6.93
N GLY A 55 -14.50 14.48 6.00
CA GLY A 55 -14.67 14.11 4.59
C GLY A 55 -13.33 13.89 3.88
N ARG A 56 -12.32 14.73 4.14
CA ARG A 56 -10.97 14.55 3.59
C ARG A 56 -10.33 13.26 4.10
N ASN A 57 -10.51 12.92 5.38
CA ASN A 57 -9.99 11.69 5.97
C ASN A 57 -10.69 10.44 5.44
N ALA A 58 -12.02 10.48 5.23
CA ALA A 58 -12.75 9.41 4.57
C ALA A 58 -12.25 9.19 3.13
N PHE A 59 -12.05 10.28 2.38
CA PHE A 59 -11.49 10.22 1.04
C PHE A 59 -10.05 9.67 1.03
N ARG A 60 -9.18 10.09 1.95
CA ARG A 60 -7.83 9.51 2.12
C ARG A 60 -7.90 8.01 2.40
N ARG A 61 -8.78 7.57 3.30
CA ARG A 61 -8.95 6.14 3.62
C ARG A 61 -9.42 5.34 2.39
N ALA A 62 -10.41 5.86 1.65
CA ALA A 62 -10.87 5.23 0.42
C ALA A 62 -9.78 5.17 -0.67
N ALA A 63 -9.01 6.26 -0.83
CA ALA A 63 -7.90 6.32 -1.77
C ALA A 63 -6.75 5.38 -1.38
N VAL A 64 -6.52 5.15 -0.08
CA VAL A 64 -5.51 4.22 0.44
C VAL A 64 -5.98 2.75 0.33
N GLN A 65 -7.25 2.46 0.61
CA GLN A 65 -7.81 1.11 0.44
C GLN A 65 -7.86 0.68 -1.04
N GLY A 66 -8.08 1.62 -1.97
CA GLY A 66 -7.97 1.36 -3.42
C GLY A 66 -6.54 1.35 -3.96
N ARG A 67 -5.62 2.06 -3.30
CA ARG A 67 -4.19 1.92 -3.54
C ARG A 67 -3.64 0.76 -2.72
N GLN A 68 -3.96 -0.47 -3.14
CA GLN A 68 -3.02 -1.56 -2.87
C GLN A 68 -1.61 -1.07 -3.24
N PRO A 69 -0.64 -1.16 -2.33
CA PRO A 69 0.66 -0.56 -2.52
C PRO A 69 1.42 -1.33 -3.59
N THR A 70 1.27 -0.95 -4.86
CA THR A 70 2.28 -1.22 -5.90
C THR A 70 3.46 -0.27 -5.72
N ARG A 71 4.01 -0.19 -4.50
CA ARG A 71 5.27 0.50 -4.25
C ARG A 71 5.92 0.17 -2.92
N ASN A 72 6.24 -1.12 -2.72
CA ASN A 72 7.60 -1.43 -2.30
C ASN A 72 8.41 -1.68 -3.57
N ARG A 73 8.79 -0.58 -4.23
CA ARG A 73 9.88 -0.58 -5.21
C ARG A 73 11.18 -0.63 -4.41
N VAL A 74 11.40 -1.75 -3.73
CA VAL A 74 12.76 -2.16 -3.40
C VAL A 74 13.35 -2.54 -4.76
N ARG A 75 14.29 -1.72 -5.24
CA ARG A 75 15.24 -2.16 -6.24
C ARG A 75 15.96 -3.37 -5.64
N ARG A 76 15.45 -4.57 -5.93
CA ARG A 76 16.24 -5.79 -5.98
C ARG A 76 15.98 -6.36 -7.35
N ASP A 77 17.03 -6.23 -8.16
CA ASP A 77 17.29 -6.84 -9.45
C ASP A 77 16.16 -7.70 -10.02
N ILE A 78 15.54 -7.13 -11.05
CA ILE A 78 14.76 -7.88 -12.03
C ILE A 78 15.76 -8.80 -12.73
N GLY A 79 15.73 -10.07 -12.36
CA GLY A 79 16.57 -11.09 -12.95
C GLY A 79 16.22 -12.48 -12.46
N SER A 80 14.93 -12.84 -12.41
CA SER A 80 14.50 -14.25 -12.38
C SER A 80 12.97 -14.31 -12.39
N SER A 81 12.43 -15.08 -13.32
CA SER A 81 11.14 -15.77 -13.24
C SER A 81 11.04 -16.51 -11.89
N SER A 82 10.65 -15.81 -10.84
CA SER A 82 10.72 -16.35 -9.48
C SER A 82 9.56 -17.29 -9.21
N ILE A 83 9.78 -18.58 -9.46
CA ILE A 83 9.14 -19.65 -8.70
C ILE A 83 9.22 -19.23 -7.22
N MET A 84 8.08 -19.15 -6.55
CA MET A 84 8.06 -18.87 -5.12
C MET A 84 8.61 -20.11 -4.40
N THR A 85 9.78 -19.98 -3.79
CA THR A 85 10.38 -21.04 -2.97
C THR A 85 9.87 -20.97 -1.54
N GLN A 86 10.00 -22.07 -0.80
CA GLN A 86 9.63 -22.15 0.61
C GLN A 86 10.39 -21.12 1.46
N GLU A 87 11.69 -20.95 1.22
CA GLU A 87 12.51 -19.97 1.93
C GLU A 87 12.03 -18.54 1.72
N LYS A 88 11.69 -18.18 0.48
CA LYS A 88 11.20 -16.85 0.14
C LYS A 88 9.84 -16.57 0.78
N LEU A 89 8.97 -17.58 0.88
CA LEU A 89 7.71 -17.48 1.60
C LEU A 89 7.96 -17.28 3.11
N ASN A 90 8.88 -18.05 3.69
CA ASN A 90 9.22 -17.96 5.10
C ASN A 90 9.73 -16.56 5.47
N ASP A 91 10.64 -15.99 4.69
CA ASP A 91 11.17 -14.65 4.93
C ASP A 91 10.06 -13.58 4.83
N LEU A 92 9.17 -13.69 3.84
CA LEU A 92 8.02 -12.77 3.69
C LEU A 92 7.05 -12.85 4.87
N VAL A 93 6.81 -14.05 5.40
CA VAL A 93 5.94 -14.25 6.57
C VAL A 93 6.58 -13.65 7.82
N VAL A 94 7.88 -13.88 8.04
CA VAL A 94 8.63 -13.28 9.16
C VAL A 94 8.60 -11.75 9.08
N ASP A 95 8.87 -11.20 7.90
CA ASP A 95 8.81 -9.76 7.66
C ASP A 95 7.42 -9.20 7.93
N PHE A 96 6.36 -9.86 7.45
CA PHE A 96 4.99 -9.41 7.67
C PHE A 96 4.61 -9.41 9.16
N ILE A 97 4.92 -10.48 9.88
CA ILE A 97 4.60 -10.60 11.32
C ILE A 97 5.30 -9.50 12.11
N TYR A 98 6.61 -9.30 11.92
CA TYR A 98 7.34 -8.32 12.71
C TYR A 98 7.14 -6.87 12.27
N SER A 99 7.02 -6.59 10.97
CA SER A 99 6.74 -5.24 10.49
C SER A 99 5.34 -4.74 10.88
N ALA A 100 4.36 -5.64 10.94
CA ALA A 100 3.00 -5.30 11.39
C ALA A 100 2.84 -5.34 12.92
N GLY A 101 3.89 -5.71 13.67
CA GLY A 101 3.82 -5.85 15.13
C GLY A 101 2.89 -6.97 15.59
N LEU A 102 2.65 -7.97 14.74
CA LEU A 102 1.78 -9.10 15.03
C LEU A 102 2.49 -10.12 15.91
N PRO A 103 1.74 -10.85 16.75
CA PRO A 103 2.32 -11.89 17.56
C PRO A 103 2.70 -13.11 16.70
N SER A 104 3.77 -13.81 17.08
CA SER A 104 4.27 -14.95 16.31
C SER A 104 3.28 -16.11 16.16
N HIS A 105 2.27 -16.20 17.04
CA HIS A 105 1.23 -17.24 16.98
C HIS A 105 0.20 -16.98 15.87
N THR A 106 0.20 -15.80 15.23
CA THR A 106 -0.69 -15.50 14.10
C THR A 106 -0.52 -16.50 12.94
N VAL A 107 0.67 -17.09 12.77
CA VAL A 107 0.91 -18.11 11.73
C VAL A 107 0.16 -19.42 11.95
N MET A 108 -0.34 -19.68 13.18
CA MET A 108 -1.17 -20.84 13.49
C MET A 108 -2.65 -20.63 13.16
N GLN A 109 -3.07 -19.42 12.81
CA GLN A 109 -4.47 -19.17 12.53
C GLN A 109 -4.88 -19.81 11.20
N PRO A 110 -6.02 -20.52 11.14
CA PRO A 110 -6.46 -21.20 9.92
C PRO A 110 -6.75 -20.20 8.77
N SER A 111 -7.23 -19.00 9.10
CA SER A 111 -7.40 -17.90 8.16
C SER A 111 -6.08 -17.41 7.58
N PHE A 112 -4.99 -17.46 8.35
CA PHE A 112 -3.66 -17.05 7.92
C PHE A 112 -3.09 -18.03 6.88
N ALA A 113 -3.22 -19.34 7.14
CA ALA A 113 -2.80 -20.36 6.19
C ALA A 113 -3.55 -20.26 4.85
N ALA A 114 -4.87 -20.04 4.89
CA ALA A 114 -5.68 -19.85 3.69
C ALA A 114 -5.25 -18.62 2.87
N LEU A 115 -4.89 -17.51 3.55
CA LEU A 115 -4.44 -16.28 2.89
C LEU A 115 -3.02 -16.40 2.32
N VAL A 116 -2.10 -17.03 3.05
CA VAL A 116 -0.68 -17.14 2.66
C VAL A 116 -0.47 -18.18 1.57
N LEU A 117 -1.24 -19.27 1.58
CA LEU A 117 -1.11 -20.39 0.64
C LEU A 117 -2.08 -20.31 -0.55
N ALA A 118 -2.85 -19.22 -0.70
CA ALA A 118 -3.88 -19.09 -1.73
C ALA A 118 -3.36 -19.45 -3.15
N GLY A 119 -3.70 -20.65 -3.62
CA GLY A 119 -3.29 -21.19 -4.92
C GLY A 119 -1.88 -21.81 -4.99
N ARG A 120 -1.26 -22.14 -3.84
CA ARG A 120 0.12 -22.69 -3.75
C ARG A 120 0.18 -23.92 -2.83
N PRO A 121 -0.36 -25.08 -3.25
CA PRO A 121 -0.43 -26.28 -2.42
C PRO A 121 0.95 -26.92 -2.12
N TRP A 122 2.00 -26.56 -2.86
CA TRP A 122 3.36 -27.09 -2.66
C TRP A 122 4.19 -26.30 -1.63
N LEU A 123 3.60 -25.31 -0.95
CA LEU A 123 4.25 -24.51 0.08
C LEU A 123 3.56 -24.73 1.43
N SER A 124 4.31 -24.55 2.50
CA SER A 124 3.80 -24.61 3.87
C SER A 124 3.95 -23.27 4.58
N VAL A 125 3.08 -23.01 5.56
CA VAL A 125 3.27 -21.86 6.45
C VAL A 125 4.42 -22.19 7.41
N PRO A 126 5.36 -21.27 7.66
CA PRO A 126 6.44 -21.51 8.64
C PRO A 126 5.88 -21.73 10.05
N SER A 127 6.56 -22.57 10.82
CA SER A 127 6.19 -22.81 12.21
C SER A 127 6.42 -21.57 13.08
N VAL A 128 5.71 -21.49 14.21
CA VAL A 128 5.90 -20.41 15.19
C VAL A 128 7.34 -20.34 15.70
N GLU A 129 7.97 -21.51 15.89
CA GLU A 129 9.36 -21.62 16.33
C GLU A 129 10.32 -21.03 15.31
N TYR A 130 10.10 -21.32 14.02
CA TYR A 130 10.87 -20.75 12.92
C TYR A 130 10.79 -19.22 12.92
N VAL A 131 9.57 -18.67 13.05
CA VAL A 131 9.35 -17.22 13.10
C VAL A 131 10.04 -16.59 14.30
N ARG A 132 9.95 -17.21 15.48
CA ARG A 132 10.62 -16.74 16.70
C ARG A 132 12.13 -16.76 16.59
N CYS A 133 12.71 -17.81 16.01
CA CYS A 133 14.16 -17.95 15.82
C CYS A 133 14.71 -16.82 14.92
N ARG A 134 13.96 -16.45 13.88
CA ARG A 134 14.32 -15.37 12.93
C ARG A 134 14.12 -13.95 13.49
N ARG A 135 13.54 -13.78 14.67
CA ARG A 135 13.31 -12.46 15.28
C ARG A 135 14.60 -11.69 15.49
N SER A 136 15.62 -12.34 16.03
CA SER A 136 16.90 -11.70 16.35
C SER A 136 17.61 -11.21 15.09
N GLU A 137 17.60 -12.02 14.03
CA GLU A 137 18.15 -11.67 12.72
C GLU A 137 17.36 -10.52 12.07
N TRP A 138 16.03 -10.54 12.19
CA TRP A 138 15.17 -9.47 11.68
C TRP A 138 15.43 -8.13 12.38
N ILE A 139 15.57 -8.15 13.71
CA ILE A 139 15.91 -6.96 14.51
C ILE A 139 17.28 -6.43 14.11
N GLN A 140 18.30 -7.29 14.02
CA GLN A 140 19.66 -6.87 13.63
C GLN A 140 19.69 -6.24 12.23
N ASN A 141 19.00 -6.84 11.26
CA ASN A 141 18.94 -6.32 9.89
C ASN A 141 18.19 -4.98 9.80
N ASN A 142 17.10 -4.81 10.55
CA ASN A 142 16.32 -3.56 10.53
C ASN A 142 16.92 -2.44 11.39
N CYS A 143 17.62 -2.76 12.49
CA CYS A 143 18.41 -1.79 13.26
C CYS A 143 19.59 -1.25 12.43
N ARG A 144 20.22 -2.10 11.61
CA ARG A 144 21.32 -1.66 10.72
C ARG A 144 20.84 -0.71 9.62
N LEU A 145 19.65 -0.94 9.07
CA LEU A 145 19.02 -0.07 8.06
C LEU A 145 18.58 1.28 8.65
N THR A 146 18.06 1.31 9.88
CA THR A 146 17.71 2.56 10.57
C THR A 146 18.95 3.38 10.96
N PHE A 147 20.03 2.73 11.40
CA PHE A 147 21.29 3.43 11.70
C PHE A 147 21.93 4.08 10.46
N MET A 148 21.88 3.41 9.30
CA MET A 148 22.36 3.99 8.04
C MET A 148 21.46 5.14 7.53
N ALA A 149 20.15 5.07 7.76
CA ALA A 149 19.23 6.15 7.41
C ALA A 149 19.48 7.41 8.26
N PHE A 150 19.81 7.24 9.56
CA PHE A 150 20.11 8.36 10.46
C PHE A 150 21.41 9.09 10.08
N HIS A 151 22.45 8.36 9.68
CA HIS A 151 23.72 8.98 9.26
C HIS A 151 23.64 9.71 7.91
N SER A 152 22.67 9.37 7.05
CA SER A 152 22.47 10.10 5.79
C SER A 152 21.74 11.43 5.96
N ILE A 153 21.05 11.65 7.08
CA ILE A 153 20.30 12.88 7.35
C ILE A 153 21.20 13.95 8.00
N ASN A 154 22.20 13.55 8.80
CA ASN A 154 23.13 14.46 9.49
C ASN A 154 24.37 14.89 8.67
N ARG A 155 24.37 14.70 7.35
CA ARG A 155 25.45 15.18 6.43
C ARG A 155 24.97 16.24 5.43
N ARG A 156 23.96 17.04 5.78
CA ARG A 156 23.57 18.24 5.03
C ARG A 156 23.56 19.46 5.93
#